data_AF-A0A7R9PX79-F1
#
_entry.id   AF-A0A7R9PX79-F1
#
_cell.length_a   1.000
_cell.length_b   1.000
_cell.length_c   1.000
_cell.angle_alpha   90.00
_cell.angle_beta   90.00
_cell.angle_gamma   90.00
#
_symmetry.space_group_name_H-M   'P 1'
#
loop_
_entity.id
_entity.type
_entity.pdbx_description
1 polymer ?
#
loop_
_entity_poly.entity_id
_entity_poly.type
_entity_poly.pdbx_seq_one_letter_code
_entity_poly.pdbx_strand_id
1 'polypeptide(L)' 'MFAMGCSVTIEQVWSHLRKPFAVIVGLIAQFGLLPFASYCLIQTLELEHLHSAGLLILACCP' A
#
# COMPACT_ATOMS: atom_id res chain seq x y z
N MET A 1 1.85 8.02 -13.29
CA MET A 1 0.89 6.96 -13.69
C MET A 1 1.01 6.60 -15.17
N PHE A 2 0.86 7.53 -16.12
CA PHE A 2 0.99 7.22 -17.57
C PHE A 2 2.34 6.58 -17.96
N ALA A 3 3.46 7.22 -17.62
CA ALA A 3 4.80 6.71 -17.94
C ALA A 3 5.10 5.34 -17.28
N MET A 4 4.62 5.13 -16.05
CA MET A 4 4.71 3.84 -15.35
C MET A 4 3.94 2.77 -16.14
N GLY A 5 2.71 3.07 -16.56
CA GLY A 5 1.90 2.17 -17.39
C GLY A 5 2.55 1.84 -18.74
N CYS A 6 3.17 2.81 -19.40
CA CYS A 6 3.90 2.58 -20.66
C CYS A 6 5.13 1.67 -20.51
N SER A 7 5.68 1.55 -19.30
CA SER A 7 6.87 0.72 -19.02
C SER A 7 6.53 -0.72 -18.63
N VAL A 8 5.25 -1.02 -18.34
CA VAL A 8 4.81 -2.36 -17.94
C VAL A 8 4.62 -3.22 -19.17
N THR A 9 5.32 -4.35 -19.23
CA THR A 9 5.12 -5.36 -20.28
C THR A 9 4.22 -6.50 -19.80
N ILE A 10 3.48 -7.10 -20.73
CA ILE A 10 2.57 -8.23 -20.47
C ILE A 10 3.29 -9.45 -19.88
N GLU A 11 4.54 -9.68 -20.28
CA GLU A 11 5.36 -10.79 -19.76
C GLU A 11 5.70 -10.63 -18.27
N GLN A 12 5.96 -9.40 -17.81
CA GLN A 12 6.19 -9.11 -16.40
C GLN A 12 4.94 -9.42 -15.57
N VAL A 13 3.78 -8.94 -16.02
CA VAL A 13 2.49 -9.20 -15.38
C VAL A 13 2.23 -10.71 -15.30
N TRP A 14 2.42 -11.43 -16.41
CA TRP A 14 2.23 -12.88 -16.47
C TRP A 14 3.16 -13.67 -15.54
N SER A 15 4.41 -13.23 -15.41
CA SER A 15 5.39 -13.83 -14.48
C SER A 15 4.94 -13.71 -13.02
N HIS A 16 4.43 -12.55 -12.62
CA HIS A 16 3.90 -12.32 -11.27
C HIS A 16 2.60 -13.11 -11.02
N LEU A 17 1.74 -13.26 -12.03
CA LEU A 17 0.53 -14.09 -11.95
C LEU A 17 0.85 -15.59 -11.81
N ARG A 18 1.94 -16.08 -12.43
CA ARG A 18 2.38 -17.49 -12.27
C ARG A 18 2.91 -17.82 -10.87
N LYS A 19 3.42 -16.84 -10.14
CA LYS A 19 3.89 -17.01 -8.76
C LYS A 19 3.25 -15.96 -7.85
N PRO A 20 1.94 -16.10 -7.55
CA PRO A 20 1.15 -15.05 -6.91
C PRO A 20 1.47 -14.88 -5.42
N PHE A 21 2.20 -15.82 -4.80
CA PHE A 21 2.47 -15.77 -3.36
C PHE A 21 3.15 -14.47 -2.93
N ALA A 22 4.14 -14.00 -3.69
CA ALA A 22 4.81 -12.73 -3.42
C ALA A 22 3.87 -11.53 -3.57
N VAL A 23 2.98 -11.56 -4.55
CA VAL A 23 1.98 -10.50 -4.79
C VAL A 23 0.97 -10.45 -3.64
N ILE A 24 0.47 -11.60 -3.19
CA ILE A 24 -0.49 -11.70 -2.08
C ILE A 24 0.14 -11.19 -0.78
N VAL A 25 1.37 -11.60 -0.47
CA VAL A 25 2.09 -11.11 0.72
C VAL A 25 2.31 -9.60 0.62
N GLY A 26 2.69 -9.08 -0.55
CA GLY A 26 2.82 -7.65 -0.79
C GLY A 26 1.51 -6.88 -0.58
N LEU A 27 0.38 -7.41 -1.06
CA LEU A 27 -0.94 -6.81 -0.87
C LEU A 27 -1.36 -6.79 0.61
N ILE A 28 -1.14 -7.89 1.33
CA ILE A 28 -1.42 -7.96 2.77
C ILE A 28 -0.55 -6.97 3.54
N ALA A 29 0.72 -6.82 3.16
CA ALA A 29 1.60 -5.84 3.78
C ALA A 29 1.15 -4.40 3.49
N GLN A 30 0.85 -4.08 2.23
CA GLN A 30 0.48 -2.72 1.80
C GLN A 30 -0.86 -2.26 2.37
N PHE A 31 -1.88 -3.12 2.37
CA PHE A 31 -3.24 -2.74 2.75
C PHE A 31 -3.66 -3.23 4.14
N GLY A 32 -2.90 -4.14 4.75
CA GLY A 32 -3.14 -4.63 6.11
C GLY A 32 -2.17 -4.00 7.10
N LEU A 33 -0.87 -4.31 6.94
CA LEU A 33 0.14 -3.92 7.92
C LEU A 33 0.37 -2.40 7.96
N LEU A 34 0.48 -1.74 6.80
CA LEU A 34 0.77 -0.30 6.74
C LEU A 34 -0.37 0.57 7.32
N PRO A 35 -1.66 0.36 6.97
CA PRO A 35 -2.75 1.12 7.57
C PRO A 35 -2.91 0.83 9.07
N PHE A 36 -2.70 -0.42 9.49
CA PHE A 36 -2.75 -0.80 10.89
C PHE A 36 -1.64 -0.11 11.71
N ALA A 37 -0.41 -0.10 11.20
CA ALA A 37 0.70 0.61 11.84
C ALA A 37 0.44 2.12 11.93
N SER A 38 -0.11 2.72 10.87
CA SER A 38 -0.51 4.13 10.84
C SER A 38 -1.58 4.43 11.89
N TYR A 39 -2.60 3.58 12.01
CA TYR A 39 -3.62 3.70 13.06
C TYR A 39 -3.02 3.61 14.46
N CYS A 40 -2.13 2.64 14.72
CA CYS A 40 -1.43 2.56 15.99
C CYS A 40 -0.63 3.84 16.30
N LEU A 41 0.07 4.39 15.31
CA LEU A 41 0.82 5.64 15.47
C LEU A 41 -0.10 6.81 15.85
N ILE A 42 -1.22 6.97 15.15
CA ILE A 42 -2.23 8.01 15.43
C ILE A 42 -2.68 7.94 16.89
N GLN A 43 -2.98 6.73 17.38
CA GLN A 43 -3.44 6.52 18.74
C GLN A 43 -2.34 6.78 19.77
N THR A 44 -1.09 6.35 19.50
CA THR A 44 0.03 6.54 20.45
C THR A 44 0.54 7.97 20.54
N LEU A 45 0.43 8.73 19.45
CA LEU A 45 0.95 10.09 19.34
C LEU A 45 -0.13 11.16 19.53
N GLU A 46 -1.38 10.76 19.79
CA GLU A 46 -2.55 11.63 19.97
C GLU A 46 -2.63 12.74 18.89
N LEU A 47 -2.48 12.33 17.63
CA LEU A 47 -2.42 13.27 16.52
C LEU A 47 -3.73 14.04 16.33
N GLU A 48 -3.61 15.32 16.02
CA GLU A 48 -4.75 16.20 15.76
C GLU A 48 -5.54 15.70 14.54
N HIS A 49 -6.87 15.90 14.55
CA HIS A 49 -7.82 15.31 13.61
C HIS A 49 -7.42 15.46 12.13
N LEU A 50 -6.90 16.62 11.72
CA LEU A 50 -6.48 16.87 10.35
C LEU A 50 -5.27 16.01 9.95
N HIS A 51 -4.28 15.89 10.83
CA HIS A 51 -3.06 15.12 10.59
C HIS A 51 -3.36 13.61 10.60
N SER A 52 -4.21 13.15 11.50
CA SER A 52 -4.67 11.76 11.57
C SER A 52 -5.36 11.32 10.29
N ALA A 53 -6.26 12.15 9.75
CA ALA A 53 -6.93 11.88 8.48
C ALA A 53 -5.92 11.83 7.31
N GLY A 54 -4.99 12.79 7.23
CA GLY A 54 -3.95 12.79 6.20
C GLY A 54 -3.05 11.56 6.26
N LEU A 55 -2.61 11.16 7.45
CA LEU A 55 -1.74 10.00 7.64
C LEU A 55 -2.43 8.67 7.29
N LEU A 56 -3.71 8.53 7.61
CA LEU A 56 -4.51 7.37 7.20
C LEU A 56 -4.72 7.33 5.68
N ILE A 57 -5.04 8.46 5.05
CA ILE A 57 -5.19 8.53 3.59
C ILE A 57 -3.89 8.09 2.90
N LEU A 58 -2.75 8.63 3.34
CA LEU A 58 -1.43 8.27 2.80
C LEU A 58 -1.11 6.78 3.01
N ALA A 59 -1.39 6.23 4.19
CA ALA A 59 -1.13 4.82 4.48
C ALA A 59 -1.98 3.85 3.66
N CYS A 60 -3.17 4.28 3.21
CA CYS A 60 -4.06 3.47 2.38
C CYS A 60 -3.77 3.59 0.87
N CYS A 61 -2.85 4.44 0.46
CA CYS A 61 -2.45 4.55 -0.96
C CYS A 61 -1.47 3.43 -1.36
N PRO A 62 -1.60 2.86 -2.57
CA PRO A 62 -0.63 1.94 -3.15
C PRO A 62 0.63 2.63 -3.69
#